data_AF-A0A1F8FS54-F1
#
_entry.id   AF-A0A1F8FS54-F1
#
_cell.length_a   1.000
_cell.length_b   1.000
_cell.length_c   1.000
_cell.angle_alpha   90.00
_cell.angle_beta   90.00
_cell.angle_gamma   90.00
#
_symmetry.space_group_name_H-M   'P 1'
#
loop_
_entity.id
_entity.type
_entity.pdbx_description
1 polymer ?
#
loop_
_entity_poly.entity_id
_entity_poly.type
_entity_poly.pdbx_seq_one_letter_code
_entity_poly.pdbx_strand_id
1 'polypeptide(L)' 'MILLIKALFTGLVVGLVFGLLKFPIPAPGALAGVLGVVGIYLGFLATKLFTR' A
#
# COMPACT_ATOMS: atom_id res chain seq x y z
N MET A 1 8.83 10.14 -10.45
CA MET A 1 8.20 11.10 -9.50
C MET A 1 6.69 11.22 -9.70
N ILE A 2 6.22 11.59 -10.90
CA ILE A 2 4.78 11.80 -11.18
C ILE A 2 3.89 10.58 -10.82
N LEU A 3 4.40 9.36 -11.00
CA LEU A 3 3.66 8.12 -10.73
C LEU A 3 3.35 7.92 -9.23
N LEU A 4 4.28 8.29 -8.35
CA LEU A 4 4.10 8.16 -6.89
C LEU A 4 2.98 9.08 -6.39
N ILE A 5 2.98 10.31 -6.91
CA ILE A 5 1.95 11.32 -6.59
C ILE A 5 0.58 10.85 -7.09
N LYS A 6 0.52 10.31 -8.32
CA LYS A 6 -0.71 9.73 -8.87
C LYS A 6 -1.20 8.54 -8.05
N ALA A 7 -0.33 7.60 -7.68
CA ALA A 7 -0.69 6.43 -6.88
C ALA A 7 -1.22 6.81 -5.50
N LEU A 8 -0.57 7.76 -4.82
CA LEU A 8 -1.03 8.29 -3.54
C LEU A 8 -2.40 8.96 -3.67
N PHE A 9 -2.57 9.81 -4.68
CA PHE A 9 -3.83 10.51 -4.93
C PHE A 9 -4.97 9.53 -5.25
N THR A 10 -4.74 8.54 -6.11
CA THR A 10 -5.71 7.48 -6.40
C THR A 10 -6.08 6.70 -5.14
N GLY A 11 -5.11 6.28 -4.32
CA GLY A 11 -5.37 5.57 -3.07
C GLY A 11 -6.21 6.40 -2.09
N LEU A 12 -5.91 7.70 -1.97
CA LEU A 12 -6.65 8.63 -1.12
C LEU A 12 -8.09 8.81 -1.60
N VAL A 13 -8.30 9.06 -2.89
CA VAL A 13 -9.64 9.24 -3.47
C VAL A 13 -10.47 7.96 -3.32
N VAL A 14 -9.90 6.79 -3.62
CA VAL A 14 -10.59 5.50 -3.48
C VAL A 14 -10.96 5.26 -2.01
N GLY A 15 -10.04 5.51 -1.07
CA GLY A 15 -10.31 5.36 0.36
C GLY A 15 -11.44 6.27 0.85
N LEU A 16 -11.45 7.54 0.42
CA LEU A 16 -12.52 8.49 0.75
C LEU A 16 -13.86 8.05 0.18
N VAL A 17 -13.92 7.69 -1.11
CA VAL A 17 -15.18 7.28 -1.76
C VAL A 17 -15.77 6.05 -1.07
N PHE A 18 -14.97 5.03 -0.80
CA PHE A 18 -15.45 3.81 -0.15
C PHE A 18 -15.85 4.04 1.31
N GLY A 19 -15.13 4.88 2.04
CA GLY A 19 -15.50 5.29 3.39
C GLY A 19 -16.81 6.06 3.44
N LEU A 20 -17.01 7.02 2.52
CA LEU A 20 -18.23 7.83 2.41
C LEU A 20 -19.45 6.99 2.03
N LEU A 21 -19.28 6.05 1.10
CA LEU A 21 -20.34 5.14 0.64
C LEU A 21 -20.55 3.93 1.57
N LYS A 22 -19.76 3.80 2.64
CA LYS A 22 -19.76 2.65 3.57
C LYS A 22 -19.58 1.31 2.87
N PHE A 23 -18.86 1.30 1.74
CA PHE A 23 -18.54 0.08 1.03
C PHE A 23 -17.37 -0.64 1.69
N PRO A 24 -17.32 -1.99 1.60
CA PRO A 24 -16.14 -2.73 2.02
C PRO A 24 -14.93 -2.22 1.23
N ILE A 25 -13.88 -1.81 1.94
CA ILE A 25 -12.68 -1.28 1.31
C ILE A 25 -11.98 -2.38 0.47
N PRO A 26 -11.51 -2.06 -0.75
CA PRO A 26 -10.83 -3.02 -1.62
C PRO A 26 -9.37 -3.28 -1.20
N ALA A 27 -8.84 -2.46 -0.30
CA ALA A 27 -7.52 -2.59 0.29
C ALA A 27 -7.54 -3.51 1.53
N PRO A 28 -6.37 -3.97 2.03
CA PRO A 28 -6.31 -4.76 3.26
C PRO A 28 -6.99 -4.02 4.42
N GLY A 29 -8.11 -4.55 4.90
CA GLY A 29 -8.91 -3.91 5.94
C GLY A 29 -8.29 -3.93 7.34
N ALA A 30 -7.21 -4.69 7.51
CA ALA A 30 -6.45 -4.78 8.76
C ALA A 30 -5.05 -4.19 8.57
N LEU A 31 -4.57 -3.46 9.58
CA LEU A 31 -3.18 -2.98 9.65
C LEU A 31 -2.17 -4.12 9.42
N ALA A 32 -2.49 -5.34 9.88
CA ALA A 32 -1.70 -6.54 9.64
C ALA A 32 -1.42 -6.80 8.15
N GLY A 33 -2.40 -6.59 7.28
CA GLY A 33 -2.22 -6.79 5.83
C GLY A 33 -1.31 -5.74 5.19
N VAL A 34 -1.43 -4.48 5.62
CA VAL A 34 -0.54 -3.39 5.17
C VAL A 34 0.90 -3.67 5.60
N LEU A 35 1.11 -4.04 6.87
CA LEU A 35 2.42 -4.38 7.40
C LEU A 35 3.03 -5.61 6.73
N GLY A 36 2.21 -6.59 6.33
CA GLY A 36 2.65 -7.75 5.55
C GLY A 36 3.26 -7.34 4.19
N VAL A 37 2.58 -6.48 3.43
CA VAL A 37 3.10 -5.97 2.14
C VAL A 37 4.39 -5.18 2.32
N VAL A 38 4.46 -4.33 3.36
CA VAL A 38 5.68 -3.59 3.70
C VAL A 38 6.83 -4.55 4.05
N GLY A 39 6.55 -5.57 4.87
CA GLY A 39 7.53 -6.59 5.26
C GLY A 39 8.09 -7.38 4.06
N ILE A 40 7.23 -7.75 3.10
CA ILE A 40 7.66 -8.40 1.85
C ILE A 40 8.63 -7.50 1.07
N TYR A 41 8.29 -6.22 0.90
CA TYR A 41 9.15 -5.29 0.17
C TYR A 41 10.50 -5.06 0.88
N LEU A 42 10.48 -4.88 2.20
CA LEU A 42 11.69 -4.73 3.00
C LEU A 42 12.56 -6.00 2.97
N GLY A 43 11.96 -7.19 3.05
CA GLY A 43 12.66 -8.46 2.92
C GLY A 43 13.31 -8.63 1.54
N PHE A 44 12.62 -8.26 0.46
CA PHE A 44 13.22 -8.21 -0.87
C PHE A 44 14.35 -7.19 -0.97
N LEU A 45 14.23 -6.04 -0.31
CA LEU A 45 15.32 -5.05 -0.29
C LEU A 45 16.53 -5.57 0.49
N ALA A 46 16.31 -6.33 1.57
CA ALA A 46 17.35 -6.96 2.37
C ALA A 46 18.21 -7.93 1.56
N THR A 47 17.65 -8.66 0.58
CA THR A 47 18.44 -9.57 -0.28
C THR A 47 19.50 -8.83 -1.10
N LYS A 48 19.26 -7.55 -1.43
CA LYS A 48 20.24 -6.71 -2.13
C LYS A 48 21.46 -6.35 -1.27
N LEU A 49 21.35 -6.46 0.05
CA LEU A 49 22.51 -6.30 0.95
C LEU A 49 23.42 -7.53 0.91
N PHE A 50 22.86 -8.73 0.75
CA PHE A 50 23.62 -9.99 0.68
C PHE A 50 24.17 -10.31 -0.72
N THR A 51 23.58 -9.72 -1.76
CA THR A 51 23.98 -9.93 -3.17
C THR A 51 24.90 -8.81 -3.68
N ARG A 52 25.59 -8.10 -2.78
CA ARG A 52 26.62 -7.11 -3.11
C ARG A 52 28.00 -7.62 -2.75
#